data_AF-A0A0P4UQU7-F1
#
_entry.id   AF-A0A0P4UQU7-F1
#
_cell.length_a   1.000
_cell.length_b   1.000
_cell.length_c   1.000
_cell.angle_alpha   90.00
_cell.angle_beta   90.00
_cell.angle_gamma   90.00
#
_symmetry.space_group_name_H-M   'P 1'
#
loop_
_entity.id
_entity.type
_entity.pdbx_description
1 polymer ?
#
loop_
_entity_poly.entity_id
_entity_poly.type
_entity_poly.pdbx_seq_one_letter_code
_entity_poly.pdbx_strand_id
1 'polypeptide(L)'
;MVMNNFSFDDLQKKDLLTALGLWLVVEAVSFVLFPTIGLINPGARLRTWFLLSVPFGLGGAALISMSSGVLAAAGERGQRKIGSLIGQFGGWIGLAGIMFPFVVVCIEFFSTLNLPK
;
A
#
# COMPACT_ATOMS: atom_id res chain seq x y z
N MET A 1 15.06 1.63 -31.58
CA MET A 1 14.60 2.28 -30.34
C MET A 1 13.30 1.60 -29.86
N VAL A 2 13.36 0.31 -29.53
CA VAL A 2 12.19 -0.51 -29.08
C VAL A 2 12.52 -1.23 -27.75
N MET A 3 13.79 -1.21 -27.32
CA MET A 3 14.31 -2.03 -26.23
C MET A 3 14.07 -1.48 -24.81
N ASN A 4 13.60 -0.23 -24.67
CA ASN A 4 13.33 0.38 -23.36
C ASN A 4 11.92 0.12 -22.83
N ASN A 5 10.91 0.09 -23.70
CA ASN A 5 9.51 -0.03 -23.24
C ASN A 5 9.24 -1.38 -22.55
N PHE A 6 9.85 -2.46 -23.04
CA PHE A 6 9.72 -3.79 -22.44
C PHE A 6 10.26 -3.86 -21.00
N SER A 7 11.40 -3.21 -20.72
CA SER A 7 12.01 -3.23 -19.38
C SER A 7 11.15 -2.48 -18.35
N PHE A 8 10.54 -1.36 -18.75
CA PHE A 8 9.71 -0.55 -17.85
C PHE A 8 8.36 -1.19 -17.55
N ASP A 9 7.73 -1.82 -18.53
CA ASP A 9 6.45 -2.52 -18.34
C ASP A 9 6.60 -3.72 -17.39
N ASP A 10 7.70 -4.47 -17.49
CA ASP A 10 7.98 -5.59 -16.59
C ASP A 10 8.30 -5.11 -15.16
N LEU A 11 8.99 -3.98 -15.01
CA LEU A 11 9.27 -3.39 -13.70
C LEU A 11 7.97 -2.90 -13.02
N GLN A 12 7.12 -2.19 -13.75
CA GLN A 12 5.83 -1.71 -13.24
C GLN A 12 4.91 -2.87 -12.84
N LYS A 13 4.81 -3.91 -13.67
CA LYS A 13 4.02 -5.10 -13.35
C LYS A 13 4.55 -5.82 -12.11
N LYS A 14 5.87 -5.94 -11.98
CA LYS A 14 6.48 -6.59 -10.82
C LYS A 14 6.24 -5.79 -9.54
N ASP A 15 6.36 -4.47 -9.59
CA ASP A 15 6.09 -3.59 -8.45
C ASP A 15 4.60 -3.60 -8.08
N LEU A 16 3.70 -3.59 -9.07
CA LEU A 16 2.27 -3.74 -8.85
C LEU A 16 1.92 -5.06 -8.17
N LEU A 17 2.45 -6.19 -8.68
CA LEU A 17 2.22 -7.51 -8.10
C LEU A 17 2.81 -7.62 -6.69
N THR A 18 3.98 -7.05 -6.47
CA THR A 18 4.62 -7.02 -5.15
C THR A 18 3.80 -6.17 -4.17
N ALA A 19 3.31 -5.01 -4.60
CA ALA A 19 2.47 -4.12 -3.82
C ALA A 19 1.12 -4.75 -3.47
N LEU A 20 0.47 -5.41 -4.43
CA LEU A 20 -0.77 -6.16 -4.22
C LEU A 20 -0.55 -7.36 -3.28
N GLY A 21 0.52 -8.11 -3.49
CA GLY A 21 0.88 -9.23 -2.61
C GLY A 21 1.14 -8.76 -1.19
N LEU A 22 1.89 -7.66 -1.02
CA LEU A 22 2.14 -7.05 0.29
C LEU A 22 0.83 -6.60 0.94
N TRP A 23 -0.05 -5.91 0.20
CA TRP A 23 -1.36 -5.51 0.69
C TRP A 23 -2.19 -6.70 1.16
N LEU A 24 -2.28 -7.77 0.37
CA LEU A 24 -3.01 -8.98 0.74
C LEU A 24 -2.45 -9.66 2.00
N VAL A 25 -1.11 -9.73 2.12
CA VAL A 25 -0.47 -10.29 3.31
C VAL A 25 -0.78 -9.42 4.53
N VAL A 26 -0.64 -8.10 4.41
CA VAL A 26 -0.95 -7.17 5.50
C VAL A 26 -2.44 -7.26 5.87
N GLU A 27 -3.33 -7.32 4.89
CA GLU A 27 -4.77 -7.47 5.12
C GLU A 27 -5.12 -8.77 5.84
N ALA A 28 -4.52 -9.89 5.44
CA ALA A 28 -4.70 -11.18 6.10
C ALA A 28 -4.17 -11.17 7.54
N VAL A 29 -2.98 -10.62 7.78
CA VAL A 29 -2.44 -10.49 9.14
C VAL A 29 -3.32 -9.57 9.99
N SER A 30 -3.75 -8.44 9.43
CA SER A 30 -4.59 -7.43 10.08
C SER A 30 -5.97 -7.95 10.47
N PHE A 31 -6.73 -8.46 9.50
CA PHE A 31 -8.15 -8.76 9.67
C PHE A 31 -8.46 -10.24 9.91
N VAL A 32 -7.49 -11.14 9.71
CA VAL A 32 -7.65 -12.57 10.01
C VAL A 32 -6.83 -12.95 11.23
N LEU A 33 -5.51 -12.73 11.19
CA LEU A 33 -4.62 -13.24 12.24
C LEU A 33 -4.84 -12.56 13.60
N PHE A 34 -4.79 -11.23 13.66
CA PHE A 34 -4.99 -10.48 14.92
C PHE A 34 -6.33 -10.72 15.63
N PRO A 35 -7.50 -10.72 14.96
CA PRO A 35 -8.76 -11.05 15.62
C PRO A 35 -8.86 -12.53 15.98
N THR A 36 -8.28 -13.46 15.20
CA THR A 36 -8.31 -14.90 15.51
C THR A 36 -7.54 -15.23 16.78
N ILE A 37 -6.42 -14.56 17.02
CA ILE A 37 -5.64 -14.70 18.27
C ILE A 37 -6.18 -13.84 19.42
N GLY A 38 -7.31 -13.16 19.22
CA GLY A 38 -7.99 -12.38 20.26
C GLY A 38 -7.26 -11.10 20.68
N LEU A 39 -6.30 -10.61 19.88
CA LEU A 39 -5.59 -9.36 20.17
C LEU A 39 -6.48 -8.13 19.99
N ILE A 40 -7.48 -8.20 19.10
CA ILE A 40 -8.43 -7.12 18.84
C ILE A 40 -9.86 -7.67 18.86
N ASN A 41 -10.83 -6.88 19.33
CA ASN A 41 -12.25 -7.24 19.26
C ASN A 41 -13.10 -6.19 18.51
N PRO A 42 -12.85 -6.00 17.21
CA PRO A 42 -13.36 -4.88 16.42
C PRO A 42 -14.84 -4.95 16.03
N GLY A 43 -15.56 -6.03 16.39
CA GLY A 43 -17.00 -6.18 16.18
C GLY A 43 -17.47 -5.75 14.78
N ALA A 44 -18.42 -4.81 14.73
CA ALA A 44 -18.98 -4.29 13.47
C ALA A 44 -18.03 -3.34 12.70
N ARG A 45 -17.02 -2.76 13.36
CA ARG A 45 -16.09 -1.80 12.73
C ARG A 45 -15.07 -2.49 11.81
N LEU A 46 -14.71 -3.74 12.11
CA LEU A 46 -13.81 -4.57 11.28
C LEU A 46 -14.27 -4.58 9.81
N ARG A 47 -15.58 -4.77 9.59
CA ARG A 47 -16.15 -4.91 8.24
C ARG A 47 -16.08 -3.59 7.46
N THR A 48 -16.35 -2.46 8.11
CA THR A 48 -16.22 -1.14 7.49
C THR A 48 -14.77 -0.84 7.14
N TRP A 49 -13.85 -1.20 8.03
CA TRP A 49 -12.41 -0.96 7.87
C TRP A 49 -11.80 -1.83 6.79
N PHE A 50 -12.24 -3.08 6.68
CA PHE A 50 -11.93 -3.97 5.56
C PHE A 50 -12.51 -3.43 4.24
N LEU A 51 -13.75 -2.93 4.25
CA LEU A 51 -14.36 -2.36 3.03
C LEU A 51 -13.59 -1.13 2.53
N LEU A 52 -12.99 -0.36 3.44
CA LEU A 52 -12.12 0.76 3.11
C LEU A 52 -10.71 0.30 2.71
N SER A 53 -10.15 -0.76 3.27
CA SER A 53 -8.82 -1.24 2.90
C SER A 53 -8.74 -1.69 1.44
N VAL A 54 -9.84 -2.18 0.86
CA VAL A 54 -9.90 -2.61 -0.54
C VAL A 54 -9.58 -1.47 -1.53
N PRO A 55 -10.33 -0.34 -1.57
CA PRO A 55 -9.99 0.76 -2.47
C PRO A 55 -8.65 1.42 -2.12
N PHE A 56 -8.26 1.47 -0.85
CA PHE A 56 -6.95 2.02 -0.45
C PHE A 56 -5.78 1.13 -0.86
N GLY A 57 -5.91 -0.19 -0.78
CA GLY A 57 -4.90 -1.15 -1.19
C GLY A 57 -4.75 -1.24 -2.71
N LEU A 58 -5.88 -1.34 -3.44
CA LEU A 58 -5.87 -1.31 -4.90
C LEU A 58 -5.38 0.03 -5.45
N GLY A 59 -5.87 1.14 -4.91
CA GLY A 59 -5.43 2.48 -5.26
C GLY A 59 -3.96 2.71 -4.91
N GLY A 60 -3.52 2.21 -3.76
CA GLY A 60 -2.12 2.31 -3.32
C GLY A 60 -1.17 1.51 -4.22
N ALA A 61 -1.53 0.29 -4.58
CA ALA A 61 -0.75 -0.53 -5.50
C ALA A 61 -0.67 0.10 -6.91
N ALA A 62 -1.78 0.65 -7.40
CA ALA A 62 -1.81 1.38 -8.67
C ALA A 62 -0.90 2.63 -8.63
N LEU A 63 -0.91 3.38 -7.51
CA LEU A 63 -0.02 4.53 -7.31
C LEU A 63 1.45 4.14 -7.24
N ILE A 64 1.81 3.03 -6.60
CA ILE A 64 3.19 2.50 -6.62
C ILE A 64 3.61 2.15 -8.04
N SER A 65 2.77 1.42 -8.78
CA SER A 65 3.06 1.06 -10.17
C SER A 65 3.27 2.29 -11.07
N MET A 66 2.42 3.30 -10.93
CA MET A 66 2.54 4.56 -11.69
C MET A 66 3.78 5.36 -11.26
N SER A 67 4.07 5.41 -9.96
CA SER A 67 5.24 6.05 -9.39
C SER A 67 6.54 5.45 -9.95
N SER A 68 6.66 4.14 -9.97
CA SER A 68 7.83 3.44 -10.53
C SER A 68 8.01 3.77 -12.02
N GLY A 69 6.93 3.86 -12.78
CA GLY A 69 6.95 4.29 -14.18
C GLY A 69 7.44 5.73 -14.38
N VAL A 70 6.95 6.65 -13.55
CA VAL A 70 7.34 8.07 -13.60
C VAL A 70 8.80 8.26 -13.18
N LEU A 71 9.25 7.54 -12.15
CA LEU A 71 10.63 7.61 -11.66
C LEU A 71 11.62 7.07 -12.70
N ALA A 72 11.27 5.95 -13.33
CA ALA A 72 12.08 5.33 -14.36
C ALA A 72 12.18 6.20 -15.63
N ALA A 73 11.07 6.79 -16.08
CA ALA A 73 11.05 7.72 -17.20
C ALA A 73 11.79 9.05 -16.91
N ALA A 74 11.77 9.52 -15.65
CA ALA A 74 12.50 10.72 -15.22
C ALA A 74 14.02 10.50 -15.19
N GLY A 75 14.47 9.26 -14.91
CA GLY A 75 15.88 8.86 -14.96
C GLY A 75 16.49 8.97 -16.35
N GLU A 76 15.71 8.73 -17.40
CA GLU A 76 16.18 8.75 -18.79
C GLU A 76 16.20 10.15 -19.43
N ARG A 77 15.28 11.04 -19.05
CA ARG A 77 15.07 12.33 -19.75
C ARG A 77 15.77 13.54 -19.14
N GLY A 78 16.56 13.39 -18.08
CA GLY A 78 17.32 14.51 -17.49
C GLY A 78 16.48 15.59 -16.77
N GLN A 79 15.14 15.50 -16.76
CA GLN A 79 14.26 16.32 -15.91
C GLN A 79 14.27 15.80 -14.46
N ARG A 80 15.42 15.98 -13.80
CA ARG A 80 15.82 15.28 -12.57
C ARG A 80 15.01 15.59 -11.31
N LYS A 81 14.39 16.77 -11.17
CA LYS A 81 13.79 17.16 -9.87
C LYS A 81 12.30 16.86 -9.76
N ILE A 82 11.49 17.26 -10.73
CA ILE A 82 10.03 17.20 -10.62
C ILE A 82 9.52 15.77 -10.79
N GLY A 83 10.03 15.03 -11.79
CA GLY A 83 9.67 13.62 -11.99
C GLY A 83 10.12 12.71 -10.84
N SER A 84 11.29 12.99 -10.25
CA SER A 84 11.77 12.27 -9.06
C SER A 84 10.89 12.51 -7.84
N LEU A 85 10.43 13.75 -7.63
CA LEU A 85 9.55 14.10 -6.51
C LEU A 85 8.18 13.44 -6.67
N ILE A 86 7.56 13.55 -7.84
CA ILE A 86 6.24 12.94 -8.10
C ILE A 86 6.31 11.41 -7.95
N GLY A 87 7.38 10.78 -8.44
CA GLY A 87 7.65 9.37 -8.20
C GLY A 87 7.74 9.06 -6.70
N GLN A 88 8.62 9.73 -5.95
CA GLN A 88 8.75 9.46 -4.50
C GLN A 88 7.45 9.69 -3.72
N PHE A 89 6.75 10.80 -3.97
CA PHE A 89 5.47 11.08 -3.32
C PHE A 89 4.40 10.05 -3.68
N GLY A 90 4.30 9.65 -4.95
CA GLY A 90 3.37 8.60 -5.39
C GLY A 90 3.66 7.25 -4.73
N GLY A 91 4.94 6.90 -4.57
CA GLY A 91 5.36 5.67 -3.89
C GLY A 91 5.02 5.70 -2.39
N TRP A 92 5.24 6.83 -1.72
CA TRP A 92 4.90 7.00 -0.30
C TRP A 92 3.40 6.98 -0.04
N ILE A 93 2.61 7.68 -0.87
CA ILE A 93 1.15 7.67 -0.76
C ILE A 93 0.62 6.26 -1.04
N GLY A 94 1.17 5.59 -2.05
CA GLY A 94 0.81 4.21 -2.37
C GLY A 94 1.12 3.23 -1.25
N LEU A 95 2.30 3.36 -0.63
CA LEU A 95 2.70 2.57 0.53
C LEU A 95 1.78 2.83 1.73
N ALA A 96 1.44 4.10 1.99
CA ALA A 96 0.50 4.46 3.05
C ALA A 96 -0.89 3.82 2.84
N GLY A 97 -1.37 3.76 1.59
CA GLY A 97 -2.61 3.08 1.24
C GLY A 97 -2.56 1.57 1.48
N ILE A 98 -1.45 0.91 1.12
CA ILE A 98 -1.24 -0.53 1.35
C ILE A 98 -1.11 -0.86 2.84
N MET A 99 -0.49 0.03 3.62
CA MET A 99 -0.31 -0.11 5.06
C MET A 99 -1.55 0.31 5.88
N PHE A 100 -2.55 0.93 5.26
CA PHE A 100 -3.82 1.30 5.91
C PHE A 100 -4.41 0.18 6.79
N PRO A 101 -4.63 -1.06 6.30
CA PRO A 101 -5.12 -2.17 7.12
C PRO A 101 -4.31 -2.42 8.41
N PHE A 102 -3.00 -2.21 8.38
CA PHE A 102 -2.13 -2.37 9.55
C PHE A 102 -2.32 -1.23 10.55
N VAL A 103 -2.27 0.02 10.08
CA VAL A 103 -2.42 1.22 10.92
C VAL A 103 -3.73 1.19 11.69
N VAL A 104 -4.79 0.84 10.97
CA VAL A 104 -6.16 0.79 11.45
C VAL A 104 -6.28 -0.27 12.55
N VAL A 105 -5.77 -1.49 12.34
CA VAL A 105 -5.74 -2.52 13.38
C VAL A 105 -4.88 -2.13 14.59
N CYS A 106 -3.73 -1.47 14.38
CA CYS A 106 -2.92 -0.94 15.47
C CYS A 106 -3.70 0.08 16.32
N ILE A 107 -4.46 0.99 15.70
CA ILE A 107 -5.31 1.95 16.42
C ILE A 107 -6.34 1.22 17.29
N GLU A 108 -6.98 0.17 16.76
CA GLU A 108 -7.94 -0.62 17.53
C GLU A 108 -7.26 -1.37 18.67
N PHE A 109 -6.08 -1.94 18.42
CA PHE A 109 -5.28 -2.63 19.42
C PHE A 109 -4.90 -1.70 20.58
N PHE A 110 -4.35 -0.52 20.29
CA PHE A 110 -4.02 0.48 21.32
C PHE A 110 -5.26 1.02 22.03
N SER A 111 -6.39 1.15 21.32
CA SER A 111 -7.67 1.54 21.93
C SER A 111 -8.22 0.46 22.87
N THR A 112 -7.96 -0.81 22.55
CA THR A 112 -8.33 -1.97 23.39
C THR A 112 -7.40 -2.11 24.60
N LEU A 113 -6.11 -1.75 24.46
CA LEU A 113 -5.13 -1.73 25.54
C LEU A 113 -5.33 -0.60 26.56
N ASN A 114 -6.05 0.47 26.19
CA ASN A 114 -6.43 1.55 27.10
C ASN A 114 -7.56 1.09 28.05
N LEU A 115 -7.20 0.16 28.94
CA LEU A 115 -7.88 -0.15 30.19
C LEU A 115 -7.80 1.04 31.17
N PRO A 116 -8.70 1.10 32.16
CA PRO A 116 -9.76 2.10 32.36
C PRO A 116 -9.28 3.50 32.79
N LYS A 117 -10.14 4.52 32.63
CA LYS A 117 -10.10 5.72 33.48
C LYS A 117 -10.50 5.36 34.91
#